data_AF-A0A929JAH9-F1
#
_entry.id   AF-A0A929JAH9-F1
#
_cell.length_a   1.000
_cell.length_b   1.000
_cell.length_c   1.000
_cell.angle_alpha   90.00
_cell.angle_beta   90.00
_cell.angle_gamma   90.00
#
_symmetry.space_group_name_H-M   'P 1'
#
loop_
_entity.id
_entity.type
_entity.pdbx_description
1 polymer ?
#
loop_
_entity_poly.entity_id
_entity_poly.type
_entity_poly.pdbx_seq_one_letter_code
_entity_poly.pdbx_strand_id
1 'polypeptide(L)'
;DMIYAHCLGASVNPRITITSHRDKQGNIVWYMGGQLAEEGVGKSDVELVRAAQKELADLIPWLELKDAEWGVLEVDRAEIRKQGSTRPDSFSVEQNQHVITAWPTKMALSPALADTIVAMLEDEGVTKRADESLPEWQAAGYAEFPWDESTCWDRGKTS
;
A
#
# COMPACT_ATOMS: atom_id res chain seq x y z
N ASP A 1 -8.85 0.90 20.55
CA ASP A 1 -7.44 0.58 20.84
C ASP A 1 -6.61 0.44 19.59
N MET A 2 -5.30 0.63 19.72
CA MET A 2 -4.34 0.36 18.64
C MET A 2 -4.18 -1.15 18.52
N ILE A 3 -4.52 -1.70 17.36
CA ILE A 3 -4.34 -3.11 17.04
C ILE A 3 -3.45 -3.30 15.82
N TYR A 4 -2.64 -4.35 15.87
CA TYR A 4 -1.86 -4.85 14.75
C TYR A 4 -2.12 -6.34 14.68
N ALA A 5 -2.91 -6.76 13.69
CA ALA A 5 -3.43 -8.11 13.62
C ALA A 5 -3.30 -8.66 12.20
N HIS A 6 -3.03 -9.95 12.13
CA HIS A 6 -2.95 -10.69 10.88
C HIS A 6 -3.74 -11.98 11.07
N CYS A 7 -4.93 -12.04 10.48
CA CYS A 7 -5.84 -13.16 10.65
C CYS A 7 -5.70 -14.13 9.48
N LEU A 8 -5.26 -15.35 9.79
CA LEU A 8 -5.00 -16.38 8.80
C LEU A 8 -6.27 -17.16 8.45
N GLY A 9 -6.32 -17.68 7.22
CA GLY A 9 -7.37 -18.57 6.73
C GLY A 9 -6.76 -19.77 6.01
N ALA A 10 -7.57 -20.44 5.19
CA ALA A 10 -7.11 -21.58 4.38
C ALA A 10 -6.34 -21.16 3.11
N SER A 11 -6.31 -19.88 2.76
CA SER A 11 -5.62 -19.36 1.57
C SER A 11 -4.20 -18.87 1.92
N VAL A 12 -3.39 -18.63 0.88
CA VAL A 12 -2.04 -18.03 1.03
C VAL A 12 -2.09 -16.56 1.46
N ASN A 13 -3.23 -15.91 1.28
CA ASN A 13 -3.45 -14.54 1.73
C ASN A 13 -4.09 -14.56 3.13
N PRO A 14 -3.73 -13.62 4.01
CA PRO A 14 -4.50 -13.42 5.24
C PRO A 14 -5.93 -13.05 4.90
N ARG A 15 -6.91 -13.52 5.67
CA ARG A 15 -8.30 -13.10 5.53
C ARG A 15 -8.42 -11.57 5.65
N ILE A 16 -7.79 -11.04 6.69
CA ILE A 16 -7.65 -9.61 6.95
C ILE A 16 -6.29 -9.33 7.60
N THR A 17 -5.67 -8.22 7.22
CA THR A 17 -4.55 -7.60 7.94
C THR A 17 -4.99 -6.25 8.44
N ILE A 18 -4.85 -6.00 9.74
CA ILE A 18 -5.21 -4.72 10.34
C ILE A 18 -3.95 -4.05 10.88
N THR A 19 -3.75 -2.81 10.47
CA THR A 19 -2.76 -1.91 11.09
C THR A 19 -3.48 -0.69 11.63
N SER A 20 -3.14 -0.27 12.84
CA SER A 20 -3.74 0.93 13.44
C SER A 20 -2.83 2.13 13.32
N HIS A 21 -3.44 3.28 13.05
CA HIS A 21 -2.80 4.57 12.91
C HIS A 21 -3.58 5.63 13.67
N ARG A 22 -3.05 6.85 13.72
CA ARG A 22 -3.76 8.03 14.20
C ARG A 22 -3.93 9.02 13.07
N ASP A 23 -5.13 9.56 12.93
CA ASP A 23 -5.35 10.72 12.05
C ASP A 23 -4.79 12.00 12.69
N LYS A 24 -4.88 13.12 11.97
CA LYS A 24 -4.48 14.45 12.46
C LYS A 24 -5.24 14.93 13.70
N GLN A 25 -6.44 14.42 13.96
CA GLN A 25 -7.22 14.76 15.15
C GLN A 25 -6.92 13.83 16.33
N GLY A 26 -6.09 12.79 16.13
CA GLY A 26 -5.72 11.81 17.13
C GLY A 26 -6.67 10.62 17.25
N ASN A 27 -7.71 10.53 16.39
CA ASN A 27 -8.61 9.39 16.36
C ASN A 27 -7.87 8.15 15.87
N ILE A 28 -8.32 6.98 16.30
CA ILE A 28 -7.72 5.71 15.88
C ILE A 28 -8.33 5.30 14.55
N VAL A 29 -7.48 5.05 13.57
CA VAL A 29 -7.87 4.55 12.25
C VAL A 29 -7.36 3.12 12.09
N TRP A 30 -8.24 2.20 11.74
CA TRP A 30 -7.87 0.84 11.37
C TRP A 30 -7.77 0.73 9.85
N TYR A 31 -6.56 0.56 9.35
CA TYR A 31 -6.31 0.32 7.94
C TYR A 31 -6.27 -1.19 7.66
N MET A 32 -7.21 -1.63 6.83
CA MET A 32 -7.53 -3.04 6.63
C MET A 32 -7.17 -3.49 5.20
N GLY A 33 -6.28 -4.48 5.11
CA GLY A 33 -5.85 -5.11 3.86
C GLY A 33 -6.03 -6.63 3.90
N GLY A 34 -5.27 -7.34 3.07
CA GLY A 34 -5.37 -8.80 2.92
C GLY A 34 -6.41 -9.22 1.89
N GLN A 35 -6.93 -10.44 2.03
CA GLN A 35 -7.92 -11.01 1.12
C GLN A 35 -9.19 -10.16 1.05
N LEU A 36 -9.62 -9.54 2.16
CA LEU A 36 -10.72 -8.57 2.18
C LEU A 36 -10.55 -7.47 1.12
N ALA A 37 -9.37 -6.87 1.03
CA ALA A 37 -9.09 -5.79 0.08
C ALA A 37 -8.90 -6.31 -1.35
N GLU A 38 -8.23 -7.47 -1.52
CA GLU A 38 -8.02 -8.06 -2.84
C GLU A 38 -9.33 -8.53 -3.50
N GLU A 39 -10.23 -9.15 -2.73
CA GLU A 39 -11.58 -9.51 -3.19
C GLU A 39 -12.54 -8.31 -3.24
N GLY A 40 -12.12 -7.15 -2.73
CA GLY A 40 -12.85 -5.90 -2.86
C GLY A 40 -12.81 -5.34 -4.28
N VAL A 41 -11.81 -5.71 -5.07
CA VAL A 41 -11.67 -5.26 -6.47
C VAL A 41 -12.89 -5.69 -7.28
N GLY A 42 -13.57 -4.71 -7.88
CA GLY A 42 -14.78 -4.93 -8.67
C GLY A 42 -16.10 -4.99 -7.87
N LYS A 43 -16.05 -4.90 -6.53
CA LYS A 43 -17.25 -4.68 -5.70
C LYS A 43 -17.53 -3.18 -5.58
N SER A 44 -18.78 -2.82 -5.30
CA SER A 44 -19.10 -1.45 -4.90
C SER A 44 -18.55 -1.14 -3.50
N ASP A 45 -18.30 0.14 -3.23
CA ASP A 45 -17.79 0.58 -1.93
C ASP A 45 -18.71 0.12 -0.78
N VAL A 46 -20.04 0.17 -0.96
CA VAL A 46 -21.02 -0.28 0.04
C VAL A 46 -20.91 -1.79 0.30
N GLU A 47 -20.71 -2.60 -0.73
CA GLU A 47 -20.53 -4.05 -0.58
C GLU A 47 -19.23 -4.37 0.15
N LEU A 48 -18.15 -3.65 -0.14
CA LEU A 48 -16.86 -3.82 0.53
C LEU A 48 -16.95 -3.43 2.02
N VAL A 49 -17.62 -2.33 2.35
CA VAL A 49 -17.87 -1.93 3.75
C VAL A 49 -18.68 -3.00 4.49
N ARG A 50 -19.75 -3.53 3.89
CA ARG A 50 -20.55 -4.62 4.48
C ARG A 50 -19.71 -5.90 4.67
N ALA A 51 -18.84 -6.22 3.71
CA ALA A 51 -17.94 -7.37 3.82
C ALA A 51 -16.95 -7.18 4.97
N ALA A 52 -16.38 -5.98 5.13
CA ALA A 52 -15.47 -5.66 6.23
C ALA A 52 -16.16 -5.75 7.60
N GLN A 53 -17.37 -5.20 7.73
CA GLN A 53 -18.20 -5.30 8.93
C GLN A 53 -18.49 -6.75 9.32
N LYS A 54 -18.89 -7.56 8.34
CA LYS A 54 -19.14 -8.99 8.55
C LYS A 54 -17.86 -9.72 8.96
N GLU A 55 -16.75 -9.47 8.29
CA GLU A 55 -15.48 -10.12 8.57
C GLU A 55 -14.99 -9.81 10.00
N LEU A 56 -15.12 -8.56 10.46
CA LEU A 56 -14.80 -8.19 11.85
C LEU A 56 -15.76 -8.83 12.86
N ALA A 57 -17.06 -8.90 12.57
CA ALA A 57 -18.03 -9.56 13.46
C ALA A 57 -17.75 -11.07 13.59
N ASP A 58 -17.33 -11.72 12.51
CA ASP A 58 -16.98 -13.14 12.50
C ASP A 58 -15.66 -13.41 13.26
N LEU A 59 -14.68 -12.51 13.15
CA LEU A 59 -13.34 -12.68 13.76
C LEU A 59 -13.26 -12.19 15.21
N ILE A 60 -13.98 -11.12 15.54
CA ILE A 60 -13.91 -10.41 16.83
C ILE A 60 -15.35 -10.08 17.28
N PRO A 61 -16.17 -11.08 17.64
CA PRO A 61 -17.61 -10.91 17.87
C PRO A 61 -17.96 -10.02 19.07
N TRP A 62 -17.00 -9.74 19.95
CA TRP A 62 -17.18 -8.83 21.09
C TRP A 62 -16.83 -7.37 20.77
N LEU A 63 -16.46 -7.06 19.52
CA LEU A 63 -16.09 -5.72 19.10
C LEU A 63 -17.32 -4.87 18.79
N GLU A 64 -17.50 -3.77 19.51
CA GLU A 64 -18.55 -2.78 19.27
C GLU A 64 -18.07 -1.69 18.29
N LEU A 65 -18.72 -1.60 17.12
CA LEU A 65 -18.38 -0.66 16.04
C LEU A 65 -19.52 0.31 15.67
N LYS A 66 -20.51 0.47 16.56
CA LYS A 66 -21.71 1.28 16.29
C LYS A 66 -21.42 2.73 15.90
N ASP A 67 -20.36 3.32 16.45
CA ASP A 67 -19.96 4.71 16.23
C ASP A 67 -18.75 4.80 15.29
N ALA A 68 -18.35 3.69 14.65
CA ALA A 68 -17.22 3.67 13.73
C ALA A 68 -17.59 4.26 12.37
N GLU A 69 -16.71 5.11 11.85
CA GLU A 69 -16.76 5.55 10.47
C GLU A 69 -16.08 4.53 9.55
N TRP A 70 -16.56 4.44 8.32
CA TRP A 70 -16.06 3.51 7.31
C TRP A 70 -15.66 4.28 6.06
N GLY A 71 -14.49 3.94 5.53
CA GLY A 71 -13.97 4.50 4.29
C GLY A 71 -13.41 3.42 3.39
N VAL A 72 -13.31 3.73 2.10
CA VAL A 72 -12.75 2.84 1.08
C VAL A 72 -11.64 3.59 0.34
N LEU A 73 -10.46 2.97 0.25
CA LEU A 73 -9.36 3.45 -0.56
C LEU A 73 -9.17 2.52 -1.75
N GLU A 74 -9.35 3.06 -2.95
CA GLU A 74 -8.98 2.39 -4.19
C GLU A 74 -7.59 2.82 -4.59
N VAL A 75 -6.71 1.85 -4.81
CA VAL A 75 -5.32 2.11 -5.17
C VAL A 75 -4.81 1.01 -6.09
N ASP A 76 -4.23 1.41 -7.21
CA ASP A 76 -3.57 0.49 -8.12
C ASP A 76 -2.16 0.18 -7.64
N ARG A 77 -1.81 -1.11 -7.67
CA ARG A 77 -0.42 -1.53 -7.49
C ARG A 77 0.32 -1.40 -8.83
N ALA A 78 1.41 -0.64 -8.82
CA ALA A 78 2.30 -0.57 -9.97
C ALA A 78 3.31 -1.74 -9.94
N GLU A 79 3.12 -2.70 -10.84
CA GLU A 79 3.98 -3.89 -10.98
C GLU A 79 4.26 -4.15 -12.47
N ILE A 80 5.45 -4.66 -12.82
CA ILE A 80 5.75 -5.04 -14.21
C ILE A 80 4.86 -6.22 -14.62
N ARG A 81 4.24 -6.10 -15.80
CA ARG A 81 3.46 -7.17 -16.42
C ARG A 81 4.36 -8.37 -16.74
N LYS A 82 4.13 -9.50 -16.04
CA LYS A 82 4.74 -10.79 -16.38
C LYS A 82 3.77 -11.66 -17.18
N GLN A 83 4.28 -12.51 -18.07
CA GLN A 83 3.45 -13.56 -18.69
C GLN A 83 3.12 -14.62 -17.62
N GLY A 84 1.86 -14.69 -17.21
CA GLY A 84 1.37 -15.59 -16.15
C GLY A 84 0.49 -14.87 -15.13
N SER A 85 -0.16 -15.62 -14.23
CA SER A 85 -1.07 -15.06 -13.19
C SER A 85 -0.41 -14.87 -11.83
N THR A 86 0.90 -15.13 -11.70
CA THR A 86 1.58 -15.04 -10.41
C THR A 86 2.10 -13.64 -10.16
N ARG A 87 1.73 -13.09 -8.99
CA ARG A 87 2.29 -11.86 -8.43
C ARG A 87 3.82 -11.97 -8.40
N PRO A 88 4.57 -10.92 -8.79
CA PRO A 88 6.01 -10.94 -8.63
C PRO A 88 6.41 -11.11 -7.16
N ASP A 89 7.28 -12.07 -6.89
CA ASP A 89 7.84 -12.31 -5.55
C ASP A 89 9.07 -11.45 -5.23
N SER A 90 9.56 -10.69 -6.21
CA SER A 90 10.71 -9.79 -6.10
C SER A 90 10.44 -8.48 -6.85
N PHE A 91 11.34 -7.50 -6.67
CA PHE A 91 11.37 -6.26 -7.43
C PHE A 91 11.69 -6.52 -8.91
N SER A 92 11.39 -5.53 -9.75
CA SER A 92 11.76 -5.53 -11.16
C SER A 92 12.67 -4.34 -11.45
N VAL A 93 13.68 -4.58 -12.28
CA VAL A 93 14.57 -3.56 -12.82
C VAL A 93 14.82 -3.90 -14.28
N GLU A 94 14.69 -2.91 -15.14
CA GLU A 94 14.97 -3.01 -16.58
C GLU A 94 15.83 -1.83 -17.00
N GLN A 95 16.84 -2.10 -17.83
CA GLN A 95 17.69 -1.09 -18.40
C GLN A 95 17.52 -1.04 -19.91
N ASN A 96 17.34 0.16 -20.43
CA ASN A 96 17.41 0.44 -21.85
C ASN A 96 18.35 1.63 -22.07
N GLN A 97 19.52 1.36 -22.64
CA GLN A 97 20.59 2.35 -22.79
C GLN A 97 20.92 2.99 -21.43
N HIS A 98 20.76 4.31 -21.30
CA HIS A 98 21.06 5.09 -20.11
C HIS A 98 19.84 5.31 -19.19
N VAL A 99 18.76 4.54 -19.39
CA VAL A 99 17.54 4.63 -18.60
C VAL A 99 17.34 3.34 -17.83
N ILE A 100 17.30 3.45 -16.51
CA ILE A 100 16.92 2.35 -15.60
C ILE A 100 15.49 2.60 -15.14
N THR A 101 14.60 1.65 -15.41
CA THR A 101 13.21 1.64 -14.92
C THR A 101 13.08 0.57 -13.85
N ALA A 102 12.54 0.92 -12.68
CA ALA A 102 12.46 -0.01 -11.56
C ALA A 102 11.16 0.09 -10.77
N TRP A 103 10.70 -1.06 -10.27
CA TRP A 103 9.54 -1.20 -9.41
C TRP A 103 9.85 -2.15 -8.25
N PRO A 104 9.73 -1.72 -6.99
CA PRO A 104 10.07 -2.59 -5.86
C PRO A 104 9.07 -3.74 -5.67
N THR A 105 7.85 -3.63 -6.22
CA THR A 105 6.68 -4.55 -6.06
C THR A 105 6.13 -4.65 -4.62
N LYS A 106 7.00 -4.59 -3.61
CA LYS A 106 6.66 -4.44 -2.19
C LYS A 106 7.60 -3.40 -1.58
N MET A 107 7.11 -2.52 -0.72
CA MET A 107 7.95 -1.50 -0.07
C MET A 107 9.14 -2.10 0.70
N ALA A 108 8.98 -3.29 1.27
CA ALA A 108 10.06 -4.01 1.96
C ALA A 108 11.25 -4.38 1.04
N LEU A 109 11.05 -4.39 -0.28
CA LEU A 109 12.09 -4.70 -1.27
C LEU A 109 12.82 -3.46 -1.78
N SER A 110 12.42 -2.25 -1.38
CA SER A 110 13.07 -1.01 -1.82
C SER A 110 14.57 -0.96 -1.52
N PRO A 111 15.08 -1.42 -0.35
CA PRO A 111 16.53 -1.46 -0.12
C PRO A 111 17.26 -2.40 -1.07
N ALA A 112 16.77 -3.63 -1.26
CA ALA A 112 17.39 -4.60 -2.16
C ALA A 112 17.37 -4.13 -3.63
N LEU A 113 16.30 -3.44 -4.03
CA LEU A 113 16.23 -2.78 -5.34
C LEU A 113 17.29 -1.68 -5.48
N ALA A 114 17.48 -0.85 -4.45
CA ALA A 114 18.48 0.20 -4.46
C ALA A 114 19.90 -0.37 -4.58
N ASP A 115 20.22 -1.42 -3.80
CA ASP A 115 21.51 -2.12 -3.88
C ASP A 115 21.79 -2.66 -5.28
N THR A 116 20.76 -3.21 -5.93
CA THR A 116 20.87 -3.72 -7.30
C THR A 116 21.15 -2.60 -8.31
N ILE A 117 20.46 -1.46 -8.20
CA ILE A 117 20.70 -0.30 -9.07
C ILE A 117 22.12 0.24 -8.86
N VAL A 118 22.60 0.32 -7.62
CA VAL A 118 23.97 0.75 -7.32
C VAL A 118 24.99 -0.16 -8.01
N ALA A 119 24.83 -1.49 -7.91
CA ALA A 119 25.71 -2.43 -8.59
C ALA A 119 25.69 -2.27 -10.12
N MET A 120 24.52 -2.02 -10.73
CA MET A 120 24.42 -1.76 -12.18
C MET A 120 25.21 -0.51 -12.60
N LEU A 121 25.13 0.57 -11.80
CA LEU A 121 25.89 1.80 -12.05
C LEU A 121 27.40 1.56 -11.93
N GLU A 122 27.83 0.76 -10.95
CA GLU A 122 29.24 0.40 -10.78
C GLU A 122 29.77 -0.44 -11.96
N ASP A 123 28.99 -1.41 -12.44
CA ASP A 123 29.34 -2.26 -13.59
C ASP A 123 29.48 -1.46 -14.89
N GLU A 124 28.70 -0.39 -15.05
CA GLU A 124 28.82 0.57 -16.16
C GLU A 124 29.99 1.55 -16.01
N GLY A 125 30.70 1.51 -14.88
CA GLY A 125 31.76 2.47 -14.58
C GLY A 125 31.24 3.89 -14.36
N VAL A 126 29.97 4.04 -13.95
CA VAL A 126 29.41 5.33 -13.56
C VAL A 126 30.10 5.78 -12.28
N THR A 127 30.87 6.85 -12.37
CA THR A 127 31.62 7.43 -11.26
C THR A 127 31.04 8.77 -10.85
N LYS A 128 31.15 9.08 -9.56
CA LYS A 128 30.77 10.38 -9.03
C LYS A 128 31.63 11.45 -9.69
N ARG A 129 31.00 12.50 -10.22
CA ARG A 129 31.70 13.73 -10.66
C ARG A 129 31.73 14.74 -9.52
N ALA A 130 32.65 15.70 -9.60
CA ALA A 130 32.73 16.80 -8.65
C ALA A 130 31.37 17.50 -8.49
N ASP A 131 31.06 17.85 -7.25
CA ASP A 131 29.78 18.40 -6.83
C ASP A 131 29.62 19.83 -7.38
N GLU A 132 28.78 19.99 -8.40
CA GLU A 132 28.29 21.29 -8.81
C GLU A 132 27.09 21.63 -7.91
N SER A 133 27.04 22.85 -7.37
CA SER A 133 25.90 23.27 -6.58
C SER A 133 24.61 23.07 -7.37
N LEU A 134 23.68 22.29 -6.82
CA LEU A 134 22.36 22.13 -7.42
C LEU A 134 21.67 23.51 -7.50
N PRO A 135 20.92 23.81 -8.58
CA PRO A 135 20.09 25.01 -8.62
C PRO A 135 19.10 25.02 -7.45
N GLU A 136 18.66 26.21 -7.03
CA GLU A 136 17.61 26.34 -6.02
C GLU A 136 16.26 25.86 -6.58
N TRP A 137 16.00 24.55 -6.50
CA TRP A 137 14.73 23.95 -6.86
C TRP A 137 13.75 24.00 -5.69
N GLN A 138 12.46 24.14 -6.02
CA GLN A 138 11.41 23.99 -5.03
C GLN A 138 11.40 22.54 -4.50
N ALA A 139 11.51 22.37 -3.18
CA ALA A 139 11.38 21.07 -2.56
C ALA A 139 9.96 20.51 -2.77
N ALA A 140 9.86 19.22 -3.08
CA ALA A 140 8.57 18.52 -3.11
C ALA A 140 7.97 18.45 -1.70
N GLY A 141 6.65 18.59 -1.61
CA GLY A 141 5.91 18.36 -0.37
C GLY A 141 5.75 16.87 -0.04
N TYR A 142 5.31 16.58 1.18
CA TYR A 142 4.91 15.24 1.58
C TYR A 142 3.43 15.01 1.24
N ALA A 143 3.10 13.80 0.79
CA ALA A 143 1.71 13.38 0.68
C ALA A 143 1.08 13.23 2.08
N GLU A 144 -0.21 13.52 2.17
CA GLU A 144 -1.00 13.20 3.35
C GLU A 144 -1.21 11.68 3.45
N PHE A 145 -1.56 11.19 4.64
CA PHE A 145 -2.01 9.81 4.75
C PHE A 145 -3.42 9.66 4.17
N PRO A 146 -3.77 8.48 3.61
CA PRO A 146 -5.08 8.30 3.00
C PRO A 146 -6.26 8.61 3.94
N TRP A 147 -6.12 8.33 5.23
CA TRP A 147 -7.16 8.59 6.22
C TRP A 147 -7.29 10.07 6.63
N ASP A 148 -6.35 10.92 6.23
CA ASP A 148 -6.48 12.38 6.37
C ASP A 148 -7.11 13.02 5.10
N GLU A 149 -7.40 12.23 4.07
CA GLU A 149 -8.09 12.66 2.86
C GLU A 149 -9.61 12.38 2.97
N SER A 150 -10.44 13.42 2.84
CA SER A 150 -11.90 13.30 2.98
C SER A 150 -12.53 12.37 1.95
N THR A 151 -11.93 12.27 0.76
CA THR A 151 -12.34 11.40 -0.35
C THR A 151 -12.40 9.92 0.05
N CYS A 152 -11.55 9.47 0.98
CA CYS A 152 -11.57 8.08 1.46
C CYS A 152 -12.82 7.79 2.30
N TRP A 153 -13.33 8.78 3.04
CA TRP A 153 -14.45 8.64 3.96
C TRP A 153 -15.80 8.90 3.32
N ASP A 154 -15.85 9.64 2.21
CA ASP A 154 -17.10 9.92 1.49
C ASP A 154 -17.59 8.72 0.64
N ARG A 155 -16.73 7.73 0.45
CA ARG A 155 -17.02 6.49 -0.27
C ARG A 155 -17.81 5.50 0.59
N GLY A 156 -18.71 4.75 -0.03
CA GLY A 156 -19.45 3.67 0.64
C GLY A 156 -20.50 4.10 1.67
N LYS A 157 -20.78 5.41 1.80
CA LYS A 157 -21.91 5.91 2.61
C LYS A 157 -23.23 5.52 1.95
N THR A 158 -24.11 4.82 2.67
CA THR A 158 -25.51 4.64 2.26
C THR A 158 -26.30 5.88 2.63
N SER A 159 -27.02 6.46 1.66
CA SER A 159 -28.01 7.51 1.88
C SER A 159 -29.17 7.06 2.77
#